data_AF-A0A7G8EJJ6-F1
#
_entry.id   AF-A0A7G8EJJ6-F1
#
_cell.length_a   1.000
_cell.length_b   1.000
_cell.length_c   1.000
_cell.angle_alpha   90.00
_cell.angle_beta   90.00
_cell.angle_gamma   90.00
#
_symmetry.space_group_name_H-M   'P 1'
#
loop_
_entity.id
_entity.type
_entity.pdbx_description
1 polymer ?
#
loop_
_entity_poly.entity_id
_entity_poly.type
_entity_poly.pdbx_seq_one_letter_code
_entity_poly.pdbx_strand_id
1 'polypeptide(L)' 'MAEPSPDAKPSFVKLAMRNMVRKGRQSLLHFGLTAVGLMAFLVLVAWLGRPQLPGG' A
#
# COMPACT_ATOMS: atom_id res chain seq x y z
N MET A 1 -33.77 -16.49 -25.78
CA MET A 1 -32.62 -17.23 -25.23
C MET A 1 -31.39 -16.68 -25.95
N ALA A 2 -30.54 -15.92 -25.25
CA ALA A 2 -29.33 -15.34 -25.84
C ALA A 2 -28.17 -16.34 -25.67
N GLU A 3 -27.57 -16.76 -26.77
CA GLU A 3 -26.49 -17.75 -26.82
C GLU A 3 -25.16 -17.13 -26.33
N PRO A 4 -24.32 -17.87 -25.57
CA PRO A 4 -23.02 -17.38 -25.14
C PRO A 4 -22.02 -17.48 -26.30
N SER A 5 -21.53 -16.35 -26.80
CA SER A 5 -20.49 -16.31 -27.86
C SER A 5 -19.11 -16.71 -27.28
N PRO A 6 -18.38 -17.67 -27.89
CA PRO A 6 -17.20 -18.29 -27.26
C PRO A 6 -15.85 -17.55 -27.43
N ASP A 7 -15.80 -16.28 -27.82
CA ASP A 7 -14.55 -15.66 -28.30
C ASP A 7 -14.29 -14.23 -27.79
N ALA A 8 -14.68 -13.90 -26.57
CA ALA A 8 -14.21 -12.66 -25.95
C ALA A 8 -12.76 -12.84 -25.48
N LYS A 9 -11.77 -12.61 -26.36
CA LYS A 9 -10.35 -12.50 -25.98
C LYS A 9 -10.25 -11.74 -24.65
N PRO A 10 -9.64 -12.32 -23.59
CA PRO A 10 -9.59 -11.66 -22.30
C PRO A 10 -8.91 -10.31 -22.49
N SER A 11 -9.66 -9.23 -22.26
CA SER A 11 -9.17 -7.87 -22.51
C SER A 11 -7.83 -7.67 -21.81
N PHE A 12 -6.83 -7.15 -22.54
CA PHE A 12 -5.50 -6.82 -22.01
C PHE A 12 -5.59 -5.93 -20.77
N VAL A 13 -6.61 -5.08 -20.70
CA VAL A 13 -6.92 -4.27 -19.51
C VAL A 13 -7.27 -5.14 -18.31
N LYS A 14 -8.06 -6.20 -18.50
CA LYS A 14 -8.49 -7.11 -17.43
C LYS A 14 -7.32 -7.95 -16.90
N LEU A 15 -6.42 -8.38 -17.79
CA LEU A 15 -5.16 -9.05 -17.41
C LEU A 15 -4.21 -8.11 -16.66
N ALA A 16 -4.04 -6.89 -17.16
CA ALA A 16 -3.22 -5.86 -16.53
C ALA A 16 -3.76 -5.45 -15.15
N MET A 17 -5.07 -5.21 -15.03
CA MET A 17 -5.73 -4.91 -13.75
C MET A 17 -5.57 -6.04 -12.74
N ARG A 18 -5.78 -7.29 -13.15
CA ARG A 18 -5.63 -8.44 -12.24
C ARG A 18 -4.19 -8.59 -11.78
N ASN A 19 -3.21 -8.25 -12.63
CA ASN A 19 -1.81 -8.23 -12.25
C ASN A 19 -1.49 -7.04 -11.33
N MET A 20 -2.01 -5.83 -11.57
CA MET A 20 -1.84 -4.69 -10.68
C MET A 20 -2.47 -4.91 -9.30
N VAL A 21 -3.60 -5.65 -9.24
CA VAL A 21 -4.22 -6.06 -7.97
C VAL A 21 -3.37 -7.09 -7.25
N ARG A 22 -2.92 -8.16 -7.93
CA ARG A 22 -2.08 -9.20 -7.30
C ARG A 22 -0.68 -8.68 -6.93
N LYS A 23 -0.18 -7.68 -7.66
CA LYS A 23 1.12 -7.01 -7.47
C LYS A 23 1.01 -5.72 -6.64
N GLY A 24 -0.16 -5.43 -6.04
CA GLY A 24 -0.37 -4.29 -5.14
C GLY A 24 0.50 -4.34 -3.87
N ARG A 25 1.06 -5.52 -3.55
CA ARG A 25 2.08 -5.69 -2.51
C ARG A 25 3.27 -4.75 -2.70
N GLN A 26 3.66 -4.45 -3.94
CA GLN A 26 4.82 -3.58 -4.17
C GLN A 26 4.55 -2.12 -3.76
N SER A 27 3.37 -1.56 -4.02
CA SER A 27 3.06 -0.19 -3.56
C SER A 27 2.86 -0.15 -2.04
N LEU A 28 2.27 -1.20 -1.45
CA LEU A 28 2.15 -1.36 0.00
C LEU A 28 3.50 -1.46 0.70
N LEU A 29 4.50 -2.10 0.08
CA LEU A 29 5.86 -2.17 0.61
C LEU A 29 6.53 -0.80 0.58
N HIS A 30 6.42 -0.05 -0.51
CA HIS A 30 6.98 1.30 -0.59
C HIS A 30 6.31 2.27 0.39
N PHE A 31 4.97 2.23 0.47
CA PHE A 31 4.20 3.02 1.43
C PHE A 31 4.48 2.62 2.88
N GLY A 32 4.62 1.32 3.15
CA GLY A 32 4.98 0.81 4.47
C GLY A 32 6.39 1.22 4.88
N LEU A 33 7.36 1.15 3.96
CA LEU A 33 8.74 1.57 4.23
C LEU A 33 8.81 3.06 4.61
N THR A 34 8.08 3.92 3.89
CA THR A 34 8.04 5.35 4.23
C THR A 34 7.29 5.60 5.53
N ALA A 35 6.17 4.92 5.78
CA ALA A 35 5.41 5.03 7.03
C ALA A 35 6.25 4.57 8.24
N VAL A 36 6.98 3.47 8.12
CA VAL A 36 7.87 2.95 9.17
C VAL A 36 9.05 3.88 9.39
N GLY A 37 9.69 4.38 8.32
CA GLY A 37 10.77 5.36 8.42
C GLY A 37 10.33 6.65 9.11
N LEU A 38 9.16 7.17 8.75
CA LEU A 38 8.56 8.34 9.41
C LEU A 38 8.25 8.05 10.88
N MET A 39 7.62 6.90 11.19
CA MET A 39 7.33 6.51 12.57
C MET A 39 8.60 6.40 13.41
N ALA A 40 9.64 5.73 12.89
CA ALA A 40 10.92 5.61 13.57
C ALA A 40 11.56 6.99 13.81
N PHE A 41 11.49 7.88 12.83
CA PHE A 41 11.98 9.25 12.97
C PHE A 41 11.21 10.03 14.05
N LEU A 42 9.88 9.99 14.03
CA LEU A 42 9.04 10.66 15.04
C LEU A 42 9.30 10.11 16.45
N VAL A 43 9.44 8.79 16.60
CA VAL A 43 9.76 8.16 17.88
C VAL A 43 11.15 8.57 18.35
N LEU A 44 12.14 8.60 17.46
CA LEU A 44 13.49 9.05 17.79
C LEU A 44 13.50 10.50 18.27
N VAL A 45 12.80 11.40 17.56
CA VAL A 45 12.66 12.81 17.93
C VAL A 45 11.94 12.95 19.27
N ALA A 46 10.83 12.22 19.47
CA ALA A 46 10.10 12.23 20.73
C ALA A 46 10.94 11.70 21.90
N TRP A 47 11.77 10.67 21.67
CA TRP A 47 12.66 10.13 22.70
C TRP A 47 13.82 11.08 23.02
N LEU A 48 14.46 11.65 21.98
CA LEU A 48 15.59 12.56 22.15
C LEU A 48 15.16 13.89 22.76
N GLY A 49 13.97 14.37 22.42
CA GLY A 49 13.38 15.59 22.96
C GLY A 49 13.07 15.50 24.46
N ARG A 50 13.05 14.28 25.05
CA ARG A 50 12.64 14.01 26.44
C ARG A 50 11.49 14.93 26.86
N PRO A 51 10.31 14.83 26.23
CA PRO A 51 9.21 15.75 26.49
C PRO A 51 8.91 15.72 27.98
N GLN A 52 9.36 16.76 28.70
CA GLN A 52 8.95 17.01 30.07
C GLN A 52 7.44 17.12 30.04
N LEU A 53 6.74 16.07 30.49
CA LEU A 53 5.30 16.09 30.69
C LEU A 53 5.02 17.22 31.68
N PRO A 54 4.37 18.33 31.29
CA PRO A 54 3.99 19.34 32.25
C PRO A 54 2.83 18.80 33.06
N GLY A 55 3.12 18.19 34.22
CA GLY A 55 2.09 17.62 35.11
C GLY A 55 2.53 16.47 36.03
N GLY A 56 3.81 16.37 36.39
CA GLY A 56 4.29 15.46 37.44
C GLY A 56 4.89 16.24 38.61
#